data_AF-A0A7J9RNR0-F1
#
_entry.id   AF-A0A7J9RNR0-F1
#
_cell.length_a   1.000
_cell.length_b   1.000
_cell.length_c   1.000
_cell.angle_alpha   90.00
_cell.angle_beta   90.00
_cell.angle_gamma   90.00
#
_symmetry.space_group_name_H-M   'P 1'
#
loop_
_entity.id
_entity.type
_entity.pdbx_description
1 polymer ?
#
loop_
_entity_poly.entity_id
_entity_poly.type
_entity_poly.pdbx_seq_one_letter_code
_entity_poly.pdbx_strand_id
1 'polypeptide(L)'
;LGNFSYWICMILILIGLYVMIAKENLIKKIMGLNIVHTSVFLFLILLSDKKDGVAPIIVYPEIVPGVVEFVNPLPHVLVLTGIVVAVALTAFGLALTIKIYKKYGTLDAEKVMEL
;
A
#
# COMPACT_ATOMS: atom_id res chain seq x y z
N LEU A 1 -11.86 -21.56 1.92
CA LEU A 1 -11.66 -20.34 1.09
C LEU A 1 -10.95 -19.19 1.82
N GLY A 2 -10.99 -19.09 3.15
CA GLY A 2 -10.45 -17.92 3.89
C GLY A 2 -8.95 -17.62 3.68
N ASN A 3 -8.13 -18.61 3.30
CA ASN A 3 -6.70 -18.40 3.11
C ASN A 3 -6.33 -17.82 1.73
N PHE A 4 -7.23 -17.86 0.75
CA PHE A 4 -6.93 -17.46 -0.63
C PHE A 4 -6.59 -15.97 -0.74
N SER A 5 -7.28 -15.12 0.03
CA SER A 5 -7.03 -13.69 0.09
C SER A 5 -5.61 -13.37 0.59
N TYR A 6 -5.11 -14.10 1.59
CA TYR A 6 -3.75 -13.94 2.09
C TYR A 6 -2.69 -14.31 1.05
N TRP A 7 -2.91 -15.40 0.30
CA TRP A 7 -2.00 -15.80 -0.79
C TRP A 7 -1.93 -14.75 -1.90
N ILE A 8 -3.04 -14.14 -2.27
CA ILE A 8 -3.07 -13.04 -3.26
C ILE A 8 -2.25 -11.85 -2.76
N CYS A 9 -2.42 -11.43 -1.51
CA CYS A 9 -1.62 -10.34 -0.93
C CYS A 9 -0.13 -10.65 -0.97
N MET A 10 0.26 -11.87 -0.61
CA MET A 10 1.67 -12.28 -0.62
C MET A 10 2.26 -12.22 -2.04
N ILE A 11 1.52 -12.70 -3.04
CA ILE A 11 1.92 -12.63 -4.44
C ILE A 11 2.06 -11.18 -4.91
N LEU A 12 1.11 -10.30 -4.54
CA LEU A 12 1.17 -8.89 -4.91
C LEU A 12 2.37 -8.16 -4.28
N ILE A 13 2.71 -8.46 -3.02
CA ILE A 13 3.93 -7.94 -2.35
C ILE A 13 5.16 -8.39 -3.14
N LEU A 14 5.25 -9.68 -3.49
CA LEU A 14 6.39 -10.23 -4.25
C LEU A 14 6.52 -9.60 -5.64
N ILE A 15 5.41 -9.38 -6.34
CA ILE A 15 5.40 -8.71 -7.65
C ILE A 15 5.88 -7.27 -7.51
N GLY A 16 5.37 -6.52 -6.53
CA GLY A 16 5.79 -5.14 -6.28
C GLY A 16 7.28 -5.04 -5.97
N LEU A 17 7.78 -5.93 -5.11
CA LEU A 17 9.19 -6.01 -4.75
C LEU A 17 10.06 -6.39 -5.94
N TYR A 18 9.62 -7.36 -6.74
CA TYR A 18 10.31 -7.76 -7.97
C TYR A 18 10.43 -6.59 -8.97
N VAL A 19 9.34 -5.85 -9.21
CA VAL A 19 9.36 -4.68 -10.10
C VAL A 19 10.31 -3.61 -9.58
N MET A 20 10.36 -3.38 -8.27
CA MET A 20 11.24 -2.39 -7.65
C MET A 20 12.73 -2.73 -7.82
N ILE A 21 13.09 -4.01 -7.74
CA ILE A 21 14.48 -4.48 -7.87
C ILE A 21 14.88 -4.63 -9.34
N ALA A 22 14.06 -5.30 -10.15
CA ALA A 22 14.42 -5.74 -11.50
C ALA A 22 14.30 -4.67 -12.59
N LYS A 23 13.65 -3.53 -12.32
CA LYS A 23 13.51 -2.46 -13.33
C LYS A 23 14.53 -1.35 -13.10
N GLU A 24 15.32 -1.05 -14.11
CA GLU A 24 16.31 0.05 -14.08
C GLU A 24 15.66 1.43 -14.10
N ASN A 25 14.51 1.58 -14.77
CA ASN A 25 13.83 2.88 -14.89
C ASN A 25 13.21 3.33 -13.55
N LEU A 26 13.58 4.54 -13.11
CA LEU A 26 13.15 5.14 -11.84
C LEU A 26 11.62 5.24 -11.69
N ILE A 27 10.89 5.53 -12.79
CA ILE A 27 9.42 5.58 -12.76
C ILE A 27 8.84 4.19 -12.48
N LYS A 28 9.41 3.14 -13.08
CA LYS A 28 8.97 1.76 -12.85
C LYS A 28 9.26 1.31 -11.42
N LYS A 29 10.38 1.78 -10.82
CA LYS A 29 10.68 1.53 -9.41
C LYS A 29 9.64 2.18 -8.48
N ILE A 30 9.22 3.41 -8.75
CA ILE A 30 8.15 4.10 -8.00
C ILE A 30 6.80 3.38 -8.15
N MET A 31 6.49 2.87 -9.34
CA MET A 31 5.30 2.04 -9.55
C MET A 31 5.36 0.73 -8.75
N GLY A 32 6.52 0.07 -8.71
CA GLY A 32 6.75 -1.12 -7.87
C GLY A 32 6.54 -0.83 -6.39
N LEU A 33 7.06 0.30 -5.89
CA LEU A 33 6.85 0.76 -4.51
C LEU A 33 5.37 0.98 -4.19
N ASN A 34 4.60 1.58 -5.10
CA ASN A 34 3.16 1.76 -4.93
C ASN A 34 2.42 0.42 -4.83
N ILE A 35 2.78 -0.55 -5.67
CA ILE A 35 2.20 -1.90 -5.61
C ILE A 35 2.47 -2.54 -4.24
N VAL A 36 3.70 -2.42 -3.71
CA VAL A 36 4.04 -2.92 -2.37
C VAL A 36 3.16 -2.26 -1.30
N HIS A 37 3.05 -0.92 -1.30
CA HIS A 37 2.19 -0.20 -0.35
C HIS A 37 0.75 -0.70 -0.37
N THR A 38 0.12 -0.75 -1.56
CA THR A 38 -1.25 -1.23 -1.72
C THR A 38 -1.43 -2.66 -1.23
N SER A 39 -0.45 -3.53 -1.48
CA SER A 39 -0.50 -4.94 -1.06
C SER A 39 -0.41 -5.11 0.45
N VAL A 40 0.44 -4.32 1.11
CA VAL A 40 0.56 -4.28 2.57
C VAL A 40 -0.71 -3.75 3.21
N PHE A 41 -1.31 -2.69 2.64
CA PHE A 41 -2.59 -2.16 3.14
C PHE A 41 -3.70 -3.19 3.02
N LEU A 42 -3.78 -3.91 1.89
CA LEU A 42 -4.76 -4.98 1.71
C LEU A 42 -4.54 -6.10 2.73
N PHE A 43 -3.29 -6.50 2.98
CA PHE A 43 -2.96 -7.51 3.99
C PHE A 43 -3.38 -7.08 5.41
N LEU A 44 -3.14 -5.83 5.80
CA LEU A 44 -3.55 -5.31 7.11
C LEU A 44 -5.07 -5.26 7.27
N ILE A 45 -5.81 -4.90 6.22
CA ILE A 45 -7.28 -4.92 6.25
C ILE A 45 -7.79 -6.35 6.43
N LEU A 46 -7.20 -7.34 5.74
CA LEU A 46 -7.61 -8.74 5.88
C LEU A 46 -7.38 -9.29 7.30
N LEU A 47 -6.31 -8.85 7.99
CA LEU A 47 -6.07 -9.20 9.40
C LEU A 47 -7.12 -8.61 10.36
N SER A 48 -7.79 -7.55 9.92
CA SER A 48 -8.85 -6.87 10.66
C SER A 48 -10.20 -7.56 10.57
N ASP A 49 -10.36 -8.46 9.60
CA ASP A 49 -11.62 -9.10 9.27
C ASP A 49 -12.04 -10.10 10.35
N LYS A 50 -13.29 -10.02 10.77
CA LYS A 50 -13.91 -10.92 11.75
C LYS A 50 -15.26 -11.36 11.19
N LYS A 51 -15.56 -12.66 11.28
CA LYS A 51 -16.87 -13.19 10.85
C LYS A 51 -17.99 -12.44 11.56
N ASP A 52 -18.96 -11.95 10.80
CA ASP A 52 -20.12 -11.17 11.25
C ASP A 52 -19.78 -9.82 11.93
N GLY A 53 -18.55 -9.32 11.75
CA GLY A 53 -18.14 -8.02 12.26
C GLY A 53 -18.76 -6.86 11.48
N VAL A 54 -19.40 -5.94 12.19
CA VAL A 54 -19.93 -4.70 11.61
C VAL A 54 -18.87 -3.59 11.69
N ALA A 55 -18.93 -2.62 10.78
CA ALA A 55 -18.05 -1.45 10.81
C ALA A 55 -18.09 -0.76 12.20
N PRO A 56 -16.96 -0.34 12.77
CA PRO A 56 -16.85 0.21 14.12
C PRO A 56 -17.31 1.68 14.15
N ILE A 57 -18.58 1.89 13.78
CA ILE A 57 -19.26 3.17 13.81
C ILE A 57 -20.23 3.12 14.97
N ILE A 58 -20.07 4.02 15.95
CA ILE A 58 -21.00 4.13 17.07
C ILE A 58 -22.32 4.67 16.50
N VAL A 59 -23.22 3.77 16.10
CA VAL A 59 -24.62 4.09 15.85
C VAL A 59 -25.31 4.02 17.20
N TYR A 60 -25.99 5.10 17.60
CA TYR A 60 -26.74 5.11 18.86
C TYR A 60 -27.68 3.89 18.91
N PRO A 61 -27.75 3.19 20.07
CA PRO A 61 -28.40 1.87 20.20
C PRO A 61 -29.92 1.85 19.93
N GLU A 62 -30.53 3.00 19.63
CA GLU A 62 -31.94 3.13 19.28
C GLU A 62 -32.28 2.64 17.86
N ILE A 63 -31.27 2.46 16.98
CA ILE A 63 -31.51 2.21 15.54
C ILE A 63 -31.26 0.74 15.13
N VAL A 64 -30.45 -0.04 15.86
CA VAL A 64 -30.11 -1.43 15.45
C VAL A 64 -30.02 -2.38 16.64
N PRO A 65 -31.07 -3.15 16.95
CA PRO A 65 -30.99 -4.23 17.94
C PRO A 65 -30.17 -5.40 17.37
N GLY A 66 -29.11 -5.81 18.08
CA GLY A 66 -28.42 -7.08 17.83
C GLY A 66 -26.99 -7.02 17.27
N VAL A 67 -26.37 -5.85 17.12
CA VAL A 67 -24.96 -5.77 16.69
C VAL A 67 -24.04 -5.83 17.91
N VAL A 68 -23.42 -6.99 18.15
CA VAL A 68 -22.56 -7.24 19.33
C VAL A 68 -21.07 -7.33 18.97
N GLU A 69 -20.74 -7.50 17.68
CA GLU A 69 -19.35 -7.65 17.24
C GLU A 69 -18.96 -6.62 16.18
N PHE A 70 -17.95 -5.82 16.50
CA PHE A 70 -17.31 -4.90 15.57
C PHE A 70 -16.02 -5.50 15.02
N VAL A 71 -15.68 -5.16 13.78
CA VAL A 71 -14.32 -5.43 13.25
C VAL A 71 -13.29 -4.59 14.02
N ASN A 72 -12.05 -5.06 14.07
CA ASN A 72 -11.00 -4.35 14.79
C ASN A 72 -10.73 -2.97 14.15
N PRO A 73 -10.89 -1.84 14.86
CA PRO A 73 -10.63 -0.53 14.26
C PRO A 73 -9.13 -0.22 14.09
N LEU A 74 -8.23 -0.94 14.77
CA LEU A 74 -6.80 -0.61 14.80
C LEU A 74 -6.15 -0.71 13.41
N PRO A 75 -6.32 -1.80 12.63
CA PRO A 75 -5.72 -1.89 11.30
C PRO A 75 -6.27 -0.83 10.33
N HIS A 76 -7.53 -0.42 10.46
CA HIS A 76 -8.11 0.64 9.62
C HIS A 76 -7.40 1.99 9.81
N VAL A 77 -7.09 2.36 11.06
CA VAL A 77 -6.37 3.61 11.37
C VAL A 77 -4.90 3.53 10.91
N LEU A 78 -4.26 2.37 11.06
CA LEU A 78 -2.89 2.14 10.57
C LEU A 78 -2.80 2.29 9.05
N VAL A 79 -3.80 1.77 8.32
CA VAL A 79 -3.84 1.89 6.85
C VAL A 79 -4.15 3.33 6.43
N LEU A 80 -5.07 4.03 7.10
CA LEU A 80 -5.39 5.43 6.77
C LEU A 80 -4.16 6.34 6.88
N THR A 81 -3.39 6.21 7.95
CA THR A 81 -2.14 6.96 8.12
C THR A 81 -1.07 6.52 7.13
N GLY A 82 -0.95 5.20 6.89
CA GLY A 82 -0.04 4.64 5.90
C GLY A 82 -0.29 5.16 4.48
N ILE A 83 -1.55 5.30 4.05
CA ILE A 83 -1.90 5.81 2.71
C ILE A 83 -1.38 7.24 2.52
N VAL A 84 -1.54 8.12 3.52
CA VAL A 84 -1.06 9.50 3.43
C VAL A 84 0.46 9.54 3.27
N VAL A 85 1.19 8.72 4.05
CA VAL A 85 2.66 8.61 3.95
C VAL A 85 3.08 8.03 2.59
N ALA A 86 2.38 7.01 2.09
CA ALA A 86 2.66 6.40 0.79
C ALA A 86 2.49 7.39 -0.38
N VAL A 87 1.45 8.21 -0.34
CA VAL A 87 1.22 9.26 -1.34
C VAL A 87 2.32 10.33 -1.26
N ALA A 88 2.69 10.76 -0.04
CA ALA A 88 3.78 11.72 0.16
C ALA A 88 5.12 11.19 -0.36
N LEU A 89 5.46 9.92 -0.09
CA LEU A 89 6.67 9.26 -0.61
C LEU A 89 6.65 9.16 -2.13
N THR A 90 5.50 8.88 -2.73
CA THR A 90 5.35 8.83 -4.19
C THR A 90 5.56 10.21 -4.82
N ALA A 91 4.94 11.24 -4.26
CA ALA A 91 5.12 12.62 -4.72
C ALA A 91 6.59 13.06 -4.59
N PHE A 92 7.23 12.73 -3.47
CA PHE A 92 8.65 13.00 -3.24
C PHE A 92 9.55 12.23 -4.22
N GLY A 93 9.29 10.95 -4.45
CA GLY A 93 10.02 10.12 -5.40
C GLY A 93 9.91 10.64 -6.83
N LEU A 94 8.72 11.09 -7.25
CA LEU A 94 8.51 11.71 -8.56
C LEU A 94 9.23 13.06 -8.67
N ALA A 95 9.17 13.90 -7.64
CA ALA A 95 9.90 15.17 -7.61
C ALA A 95 11.42 14.96 -7.73
N LEU A 96 11.97 13.96 -7.03
CA LEU A 96 13.38 13.57 -7.18
C LEU A 96 13.68 13.05 -8.58
N THR A 97 12.81 12.20 -9.14
CA THR A 97 12.98 11.66 -10.49
C THR A 97 13.03 12.77 -11.54
N ILE A 98 12.16 13.78 -11.43
CA ILE A 98 12.18 14.96 -12.30
C ILE A 98 13.50 15.74 -12.14
N LYS A 99 13.99 15.91 -10.91
CA LYS A 99 15.25 16.61 -10.63
C LYS A 99 16.45 15.86 -11.20
N ILE A 100 16.48 14.53 -11.08
CA ILE A 100 17.52 13.66 -11.65
C ILE A 100 17.50 13.77 -13.17
N TYR A 101 16.32 13.66 -13.78
CA TYR A 101 16.18 13.79 -15.24
C TYR A 101 16.68 15.13 -15.76
N LYS A 102 16.36 16.24 -15.08
CA LYS A 102 16.86 17.57 -15.45
C LYS A 102 18.37 17.70 -15.36
N LYS A 103 19.03 16.97 -14.46
CA LYS A 103 20.48 17.05 -14.24
C LYS A 103 21.28 16.10 -15.15
N TYR A 104 20.80 14.87 -15.33
CA TYR A 104 21.53 13.80 -16.02
C TYR A 104 20.95 13.41 -17.39
N GLY A 105 19.75 13.90 -17.74
CA GLY A 105 19.09 13.59 -19.01
C GLY A 105 18.58 12.13 -19.14
N THR A 106 18.74 11.31 -18.10
CA THR A 106 18.35 9.90 -18.09
C THR A 106 17.49 9.56 -16.88
N LEU A 107 16.59 8.59 -17.05
CA LEU A 107 15.73 8.01 -16.01
C LEU A 107 16.17 6.60 -15.60
N ASP A 108 17.33 6.18 -16.09
CA ASP A 108 17.92 4.87 -15.87
C ASP A 108 18.82 4.92 -14.63
N ALA A 109 18.46 4.15 -13.61
CA ALA A 109 19.16 4.18 -12.33
C ALA A 109 20.63 3.75 -12.44
N GLU A 110 20.96 2.83 -13.34
CA GLU A 110 22.34 2.33 -13.49
C GLU A 110 23.22 3.39 -14.15
N LYS A 111 22.73 3.99 -15.23
CA LYS A 111 23.44 5.09 -15.91
C LYS A 111 23.63 6.32 -15.03
N VAL A 112 22.71 6.60 -14.10
CA VAL A 112 22.88 7.70 -13.13
C VAL A 112 23.98 7.39 -12.12
N MET A 113 24.24 6.12 -11.78
CA MET A 113 25.31 5.76 -10.84
C MET A 113 26.70 5.81 -11.47
N GLU A 114 26.79 5.67 -12.80
CA GLU A 114 28.06 5.71 -13.54
C GLU A 114 28.54 7.13 -13.88
N LEU A 115 27.70 8.17 -13.70
CA LEU A 115 27.97 9.58 -14.02
C LEU A 115 28.30 10.43 -12.78
#